data_AF-A0A8T5KJF4-F1
#
_entry.id   AF-A0A8T5KJF4-F1
#
_cell.length_a   1.000
_cell.length_b   1.000
_cell.length_c   1.000
_cell.angle_alpha   90.00
_cell.angle_beta   90.00
_cell.angle_gamma   90.00
#
_symmetry.space_group_name_H-M   'P 1'
#
loop_
_entity.id
_entity.type
_entity.pdbx_description
1 polymer ?
#
loop_
_entity_poly.entity_id
_entity_poly.type
_entity_poly.pdbx_seq_one_letter_code
_entity_poly.pdbx_strand_id
1 'polypeptide(L)' 'MAYRDSSAPIDDRVNDLISRMTLEEKVAQTLCIWEVYNEELLDGNGDFDREKADEYFADKHGIGEISMH' A
#
# COMPACT_ATOMS: atom_id res chain seq x y z
N MET A 1 -4.21 -12.40 -15.59
CA MET A 1 -4.98 -12.29 -14.33
C MET A 1 -5.86 -11.07 -14.50
N ALA A 2 -7.15 -11.20 -14.21
CA ALA A 2 -8.11 -10.12 -14.46
C ALA A 2 -7.68 -8.84 -13.73
N TYR A 3 -7.16 -8.91 -12.50
CA TYR A 3 -6.76 -7.71 -11.75
C TYR A 3 -5.69 -6.83 -12.43
N ARG A 4 -4.84 -7.42 -13.29
CA ARG A 4 -3.80 -6.71 -14.07
C ARG A 4 -4.26 -6.28 -15.47
N ASP A 5 -5.43 -6.73 -15.91
CA ASP A 5 -5.99 -6.39 -17.20
C ASP A 5 -6.77 -5.07 -17.10
N SER A 6 -6.28 -4.02 -17.75
CA SER A 6 -6.94 -2.71 -17.74
C SER A 6 -8.22 -2.66 -18.58
N SER A 7 -8.45 -3.65 -19.44
CA SER A 7 -9.65 -3.76 -20.28
C SER A 7 -10.81 -4.52 -19.62
N ALA A 8 -10.55 -5.23 -18.52
CA ALA A 8 -11.55 -5.98 -17.77
C ALA A 8 -12.45 -5.05 -16.91
N PRO A 9 -13.72 -5.43 -16.65
CA PRO A 9 -14.59 -4.72 -15.73
C PRO A 9 -13.98 -4.56 -14.33
N ILE A 10 -14.28 -3.43 -13.66
CA ILE A 10 -13.72 -3.12 -12.33
C ILE A 10 -14.07 -4.22 -11.33
N ASP A 11 -15.32 -4.69 -11.29
CA ASP A 11 -15.76 -5.72 -10.35
C ASP A 11 -14.97 -7.02 -10.51
N ASP A 12 -14.69 -7.43 -11.76
CA ASP A 12 -13.89 -8.63 -12.05
C ASP A 12 -12.44 -8.45 -11.58
N ARG A 13 -11.88 -7.25 -11.77
CA ARG A 13 -10.52 -6.92 -11.31
C ARG A 13 -10.41 -6.94 -9.80
N VAL A 14 -11.39 -6.36 -9.10
CA VAL A 14 -11.44 -6.31 -7.64
C VAL A 14 -11.60 -7.72 -7.06
N ASN A 15 -12.55 -8.50 -7.58
CA ASN A 15 -12.79 -9.88 -7.12
C ASN A 15 -11.56 -10.77 -7.32
N ASP A 16 -10.89 -10.68 -8.48
CA ASP A 16 -9.65 -11.43 -8.75
C ASP A 16 -8.49 -10.98 -7.84
N LEU A 17 -8.41 -9.70 -7.46
CA LEU A 17 -7.39 -9.21 -6.53
C LEU A 17 -7.64 -9.71 -5.09
N ILE A 18 -8.83 -9.45 -4.54
CA ILE A 18 -9.19 -9.79 -3.15
C ILE A 18 -9.14 -11.31 -2.91
N SER A 19 -9.47 -12.13 -3.92
CA SER A 19 -9.38 -13.59 -3.80
C SER A 19 -7.96 -14.13 -3.72
N ARG A 20 -6.96 -13.35 -4.15
CA ARG A 20 -5.54 -13.74 -4.15
C ARG A 20 -4.77 -13.22 -2.94
N MET A 21 -5.32 -12.24 -2.23
CA MET A 21 -4.66 -11.62 -1.09
C MET A 21 -4.68 -12.52 0.15
N THR A 22 -3.57 -12.50 0.90
CA THR A 22 -3.53 -13.05 2.26
C THR A 22 -4.37 -12.20 3.22
N LEU A 23 -4.55 -12.68 4.46
CA LEU A 23 -5.27 -11.90 5.47
C LEU A 23 -4.50 -10.63 5.81
N GLU A 24 -3.18 -10.72 5.94
CA GLU A 24 -2.27 -9.64 6.24
C GLU A 24 -2.32 -8.55 5.16
N GLU A 25 -2.29 -8.97 3.88
CA GLU A 25 -2.45 -8.05 2.75
C GLU A 25 -3.80 -7.32 2.80
N LYS A 26 -4.89 -8.02 3.18
CA LYS A 26 -6.22 -7.39 3.31
C LYS A 26 -6.27 -6.39 4.45
N VAL A 27 -5.70 -6.75 5.59
CA VAL A 27 -5.62 -5.86 6.76
C VAL A 27 -4.82 -4.61 6.42
N ALA A 28 -3.66 -4.75 5.75
CA ALA A 28 -2.83 -3.62 5.33
C ALA A 28 -3.61 -2.61 4.46
N GLN A 29 -4.51 -3.07 3.57
CA GLN A 29 -5.34 -2.18 2.75
C GLN A 29 -6.39 -1.36 3.52
N THR A 30 -6.66 -1.70 4.79
CA THR A 30 -7.60 -0.96 5.66
C THR A 30 -6.92 0.06 6.58
N LEU A 31 -5.59 0.04 6.64
CA LEU A 31 -4.82 0.96 7.48
C LEU A 31 -4.59 2.28 6.75
N CYS A 32 -4.43 3.36 7.52
CA CYS A 32 -4.01 4.66 7.00
C CYS A 32 -2.63 5.03 7.56
N ILE A 33 -1.73 5.39 6.66
CA ILE A 33 -0.38 5.83 6.95
C ILE A 33 -0.41 7.36 7.04
N TRP A 34 -0.67 7.85 8.25
CA TRP A 34 -0.62 9.28 8.56
C TRP A 34 0.45 9.60 9.61
N GLU A 35 0.40 8.94 10.77
CA GLU A 35 1.31 9.22 11.89
C GLU A 35 2.77 8.92 11.56
N VAL A 36 3.01 7.81 10.84
CA VAL A 36 4.35 7.35 10.49
C VAL A 36 4.91 8.02 9.23
N TYR A 37 4.10 8.79 8.48
CA TYR A 37 4.54 9.36 7.20
C TYR A 37 5.77 10.26 7.38
N ASN A 38 5.76 11.13 8.39
CA ASN A 38 6.87 12.05 8.65
C ASN A 38 8.10 11.36 9.27
N GLU A 39 7.91 10.29 10.03
CA GLU A 39 9.00 9.64 10.75
C GLU A 39 9.68 8.55 9.91
N GLU A 40 8.87 7.76 9.20
CA GLU A 40 9.27 6.53 8.51
C GLU A 40 9.35 6.68 6.99
N LEU A 41 8.82 7.77 6.39
CA LEU A 41 8.85 7.97 4.94
C LEU A 41 9.59 9.24 4.49
N LEU A 42 9.93 10.13 5.42
CA LEU A 42 10.66 11.36 5.12
C LEU A 42 12.04 11.41 5.81
N ASP A 43 12.95 12.14 5.18
CA ASP A 43 14.26 12.48 5.73
C ASP A 43 14.20 13.73 6.64
N GLY A 44 15.34 14.16 7.18
CA GLY A 44 15.42 15.34 8.04
C GLY A 44 15.09 16.68 7.36
N ASN A 45 15.00 16.71 6.03
CA ASN A 45 14.59 17.87 5.24
C ASN A 45 13.11 17.81 4.84
N GLY A 46 12.42 16.71 5.14
CA GLY A 46 11.04 16.46 4.71
C GLY A 46 10.93 15.90 3.28
N ASP A 47 12.04 15.46 2.68
CA ASP A 47 12.05 14.80 1.38
C ASP A 47 11.81 13.29 1.54
N PHE A 48 11.26 12.63 0.53
CA PHE A 48 10.98 11.18 0.59
C PHE A 48 12.27 10.36 0.75
N ASP A 49 12.33 9.57 1.81
CA ASP A 49 13.43 8.66 2.11
C ASP A 49 13.07 7.23 1.67
N ARG A 50 13.72 6.79 0.59
CA ARG A 50 13.50 5.46 0.03
C ARG A 50 13.98 4.35 0.94
N GLU A 51 15.09 4.53 1.66
CA GLU A 51 15.64 3.46 2.51
C GLU A 51 14.70 3.17 3.67
N LYS A 52 14.19 4.22 4.33
CA LYS A 52 13.19 4.06 5.39
C LYS A 52 11.88 3.46 4.87
N ALA A 53 11.41 3.89 3.69
CA ALA A 53 10.20 3.30 3.09
C ALA A 53 10.39 1.81 2.77
N ASP A 54 11.55 1.42 2.25
CA ASP A 54 11.87 0.01 1.98
C ASP A 54 11.94 -0.82 3.28
N GLU A 55 12.40 -0.23 4.39
CA GLU A 55 12.40 -0.84 5.73
C GLU A 55 10.98 -0.96 6.30
N TYR A 56 10.20 0.12 6.27
CA TYR A 56 8.83 0.15 6.79
C TYR A 56 7.90 -0.81 6.03
N PHE A 57 8.08 -0.94 4.72
CA PHE A 57 7.30 -1.84 3.86
C PHE A 57 7.99 -3.19 3.60
N ALA A 58 8.94 -3.61 4.44
CA ALA A 58 9.71 -4.83 4.25
C ALA A 58 8.82 -6.09 4.12
N ASP A 59 7.69 -6.12 4.82
CA ASP A 59 6.73 -7.24 4.79
C ASP A 59 5.89 -7.31 3.50
N LYS A 60 5.91 -6.25 2.68
CA LYS A 60 5.26 -6.17 1.35
C LYS A 60 3.76 -6.47 1.34
N HIS A 61 3.07 -6.27 2.47
CA HIS A 61 1.62 -6.47 2.58
C HIS A 61 0.78 -5.36 1.91
N GLY A 62 1.43 -4.28 1.48
CA GLY A 62 0.81 -3.12 0.85
C GLY A 62 0.81 -1.89 1.75
N ILE A 63 0.34 -0.77 1.21
CA ILE A 63 0.48 0.56 1.82
C ILE A 63 -0.82 1.11 2.42
N GLY A 64 -1.97 0.49 2.15
CA GLY A 64 -3.27 1.02 2.55
C GLY A 64 -3.55 2.42 1.99
N GLU A 65 -4.13 3.28 2.82
CA GLU A 65 -4.43 4.68 2.49
C GLU A 65 -3.28 5.59 2.92
N ILE A 66 -2.86 6.50 2.03
CA ILE A 66 -1.95 7.59 2.36
C ILE A 66 -2.77 8.88 2.50
N SER A 67 -2.71 9.50 3.67
CA SER A 67 -3.35 10.80 3.92
C SER A 67 -2.26 11.85 4.17
N MET A 68 -2.36 12.99 3.49
CA MET A 68 -1.48 14.14 3.66
C MET A 68 -2.32 15.30 4.20
N HIS A 69 -1.88 15.96 5.28
CA HIS A 69 -2.42 17.25 5.72
C HIS A 69 -1.47 18.37 5.33
#